data_AF-A0A3D0PBS4-F1
#
_entry.id   AF-A0A3D0PBS4-F1
#
_cell.length_a   1.000
_cell.length_b   1.000
_cell.length_c   1.000
_cell.angle_alpha   90.00
_cell.angle_beta   90.00
_cell.angle_gamma   90.00
#
_symmetry.space_group_name_H-M   'P 1'
#
loop_
_entity.id
_entity.type
_entity.pdbx_description
1 polymer ?
#
loop_
_entity_poly.entity_id
_entity_poly.type
_entity_poly.pdbx_seq_one_letter_code
_entity_poly.pdbx_strand_id
1 'polypeptide(L)' 'MAYEPLHHKYRPQRFDQLVGQEAIAATLSQALQRGRIAPAYLFSGPRGTGKTSSARILARSLNCLSSDGP' A
#
# COMPACT_ATOMS: atom_id res chain seq x y z
N MET A 1 -10.05 19.51 19.47
CA MET A 1 -9.50 18.35 18.74
C MET A 1 -10.59 17.30 18.66
N ALA A 2 -10.96 16.83 17.47
CA ALA A 2 -11.92 15.75 17.32
C ALA A 2 -11.25 14.40 17.64
N TYR A 3 -11.97 13.49 18.28
CA TYR A 3 -11.49 12.12 18.52
C TYR A 3 -11.27 11.40 17.19
N GLU A 4 -10.05 10.90 16.96
CA GLU A 4 -9.72 10.04 15.81
C GLU A 4 -9.59 8.58 16.27
N PRO A 5 -10.34 7.64 15.67
CA PRO A 5 -10.19 6.23 15.99
C PRO A 5 -8.77 5.71 15.67
N LEU A 6 -8.20 4.91 16.57
CA LEU A 6 -6.80 4.46 16.45
C LEU A 6 -6.50 3.70 15.14
N HIS A 7 -7.47 2.96 14.61
CA HIS A 7 -7.32 2.21 13.36
C HIS A 7 -7.24 3.12 12.12
N HIS A 8 -7.71 4.37 12.21
CA HIS A 8 -7.47 5.38 11.19
C HIS A 8 -6.11 6.04 11.39
N LYS A 9 -5.82 6.44 12.64
CA LYS A 9 -4.56 7.10 13.02
C LYS A 9 -3.32 6.28 12.65
N TYR A 10 -3.34 4.98 12.91
CA TYR A 10 -2.21 4.08 12.69
C TYR A 10 -2.32 3.27 11.38
N ARG A 11 -3.21 3.67 10.47
CA ARG A 11 -3.30 2.99 9.18
C ARG A 11 -2.02 3.22 8.37
N PRO A 12 -1.32 2.17 7.92
CA PRO A 12 -0.09 2.32 7.16
C PRO A 12 -0.29 3.18 5.91
N GLN A 13 0.64 4.11 5.67
CA GLN A 13 0.64 4.99 4.50
C GLN A 13 1.73 4.65 3.48
N ARG A 14 2.70 3.82 3.88
CA ARG A 14 3.84 3.38 3.07
C ARG A 14 4.04 1.87 3.20
N PHE A 15 4.70 1.24 2.22
CA PHE A 15 4.93 -0.21 2.22
C PHE A 15 5.83 -0.68 3.37
N ASP A 16 6.76 0.17 3.83
CA ASP A 16 7.65 -0.10 4.97
C ASP A 16 6.92 -0.06 6.33
N GLN A 17 5.71 0.48 6.39
CA GLN A 17 4.86 0.51 7.59
C GLN A 17 3.91 -0.69 7.68
N LEU A 18 3.88 -1.56 6.66
CA LEU A 18 3.12 -2.81 6.71
C LEU A 18 3.86 -3.83 7.58
N VAL A 19 3.18 -4.36 8.58
CA VAL A 19 3.75 -5.35 9.50
C VAL A 19 3.40 -6.76 9.02
N GLY A 20 4.40 -7.64 8.90
CA GLY A 20 4.23 -9.06 8.59
C GLY A 20 3.85 -9.36 7.13
N GLN A 21 4.03 -8.40 6.22
CA GLN A 21 3.73 -8.52 4.79
C GLN A 21 4.95 -8.10 3.94
N GLU A 22 6.15 -8.42 4.41
CA GLU A 22 7.44 -7.96 3.86
C GLU A 22 7.62 -8.41 2.40
N ALA A 23 7.24 -9.65 2.09
CA ALA A 23 7.31 -10.18 0.72
C ALA A 23 6.41 -9.37 -0.23
N ILE A 24 5.18 -9.06 0.18
CA ILE A 24 4.23 -8.29 -0.64
C ILE A 24 4.72 -6.85 -0.82
N ALA A 25 5.18 -6.23 0.27
CA ALA A 25 5.75 -4.89 0.25
C ALA A 25 6.94 -4.81 -0.71
N ALA A 26 7.85 -5.79 -0.68
CA ALA A 26 8.98 -5.86 -1.59
C ALA A 26 8.56 -6.05 -3.05
N THR A 27 7.65 -7.01 -3.32
CA THR A 27 7.17 -7.27 -4.69
C THR A 27 6.50 -6.04 -5.31
N LEU A 28 5.61 -5.37 -4.58
CA LEU A 28 4.92 -4.18 -5.09
C LEU A 28 5.86 -2.99 -5.26
N SER A 29 6.80 -2.80 -4.33
CA SER A 29 7.82 -1.74 -4.45
C SER A 29 8.71 -1.95 -5.67
N GLN A 30 9.13 -3.20 -5.94
CA GLN A 30 9.92 -3.52 -7.13
C GLN A 30 9.11 -3.38 -8.43
N ALA A 31 7.81 -3.70 -8.41
CA ALA A 31 6.93 -3.52 -9.57
C ALA A 31 6.82 -2.03 -9.96
N LEU A 32 6.67 -1.14 -8.97
CA LEU A 32 6.68 0.31 -9.16
C LEU A 32 8.02 0.79 -9.73
N GLN A 33 9.13 0.46 -9.06
CA GLN A 33 10.48 0.86 -9.48
C GLN A 33 10.85 0.42 -10.90
N ARG A 34 10.34 -0.74 -11.33
CA ARG A 34 10.62 -1.30 -12.67
C ARG A 34 9.57 -0.93 -13.71
N GLY A 35 8.54 -0.17 -13.34
CA GLY A 35 7.41 0.15 -14.22
C GLY A 35 6.61 -1.07 -14.69
N ARG A 36 6.69 -2.21 -13.98
CA ARG A 36 6.03 -3.48 -14.33
C ARG A 36 4.70 -3.59 -13.61
N ILE A 37 3.74 -2.75 -13.98
CA ILE A 37 2.42 -2.70 -13.34
C ILE A 37 1.45 -3.64 -14.06
N ALA A 38 0.92 -4.62 -13.33
CA ALA A 38 -0.16 -5.46 -13.83
C ALA A 38 -1.46 -4.65 -14.00
N PRO A 39 -2.31 -4.98 -14.99
CA PRO A 39 -3.58 -4.29 -15.21
C PRO A 39 -4.58 -4.48 -14.06
N ALA A 40 -4.43 -5.54 -13.26
CA ALA A 40 -5.28 -5.83 -12.11
C ALA A 40 -4.52 -6.52 -10.99
N TYR A 41 -4.89 -6.22 -9.73
CA TYR A 41 -4.36 -6.83 -8.52
C TYR A 41 -5.49 -7.36 -7.65
N LEU A 42 -5.36 -8.61 -7.17
CA LEU A 42 -6.27 -9.21 -6.19
C LEU A 42 -5.59 -9.30 -4.83
N PHE A 43 -6.12 -8.58 -3.84
CA PHE A 43 -5.68 -8.67 -2.45
C PHE A 43 -6.64 -9.56 -1.67
N SER A 44 -6.21 -10.75 -1.24
CA SER A 44 -7.02 -11.74 -0.53
C SER A 44 -6.49 -12.07 0.88
N GLY A 45 -7.35 -12.62 1.74
CA GLY A 45 -7.00 -13.00 3.12
C GLY A 45 -7.97 -12.51 4.22
N PRO A 46 -7.76 -12.92 5.49
CA PRO A 46 -8.67 -12.64 6.62
C PRO A 46 -8.91 -11.16 6.92
N ARG A 47 -9.98 -10.82 7.65
CA ARG A 47 -10.26 -9.42 8.04
C ARG A 47 -9.11 -8.86 8.88
N GLY A 48 -8.73 -7.60 8.62
CA GLY A 48 -7.70 -6.90 9.38
C GLY A 48 -6.25 -7.12 8.92
N THR A 49 -5.99 -7.98 7.93
CA THR A 49 -4.62 -8.30 7.47
C THR A 49 -3.97 -7.27 6.53
N GLY A 50 -4.49 -6.03 6.48
CA GLY A 50 -3.86 -4.96 5.69
C GLY A 50 -4.21 -4.90 4.20
N LYS A 51 -5.02 -5.81 3.65
CA LYS A 51 -5.40 -5.84 2.21
C LYS A 51 -5.77 -4.48 1.61
N THR A 52 -6.76 -3.82 2.19
CA THR A 52 -7.23 -2.51 1.71
C THR A 52 -6.20 -1.42 1.93
N SER A 53 -5.36 -1.53 2.97
CA SER A 53 -4.26 -0.59 3.20
C SER A 53 -3.18 -0.73 2.12
N SER A 54 -2.74 -1.95 1.81
CA SER A 54 -1.78 -2.23 0.74
C SER A 54 -2.28 -1.74 -0.63
N ALA A 55 -3.55 -1.98 -0.95
CA ALA A 55 -4.16 -1.47 -2.17
C ALA A 55 -4.16 0.07 -2.24
N ARG A 56 -4.45 0.75 -1.12
CA ARG A 56 -4.40 2.22 -1.04
C ARG A 56 -2.98 2.77 -1.18
N ILE A 57 -1.99 2.11 -0.59
CA ILE A 57 -0.59 2.50 -0.72
C ILE A 57 -0.17 2.38 -2.19
N LEU A 58 -0.45 1.25 -2.84
CA LEU A 58 -0.15 1.05 -4.26
C LEU A 58 -0.81 2.12 -5.14
N ALA A 59 -2.10 2.39 -4.93
CA ALA A 59 -2.83 3.41 -5.68
C ALA A 59 -2.28 4.82 -5.43
N ARG A 60 -1.78 5.12 -4.23
CA ARG A 60 -1.14 6.40 -3.92
C ARG A 60 0.21 6.52 -4.62
N SER A 61 1.01 5.46 -4.64
CA SER A 61 2.29 5.43 -5.35
C SER A 61 2.10 5.66 -6.85
N LEU A 62 1.17 4.94 -7.48
CA LEU A 62 0.88 5.09 -8.92
C LEU A 62 0.39 6.49 -9.31
N ASN A 63 -0.32 7.18 -8.41
CA ASN A 63 -0.87 8.51 -8.66
C ASN A 63 -0.03 9.63 -8.03
N CYS A 64 1.23 9.35 -7.67
CA CYS A 64 2.08 10.31 -7.00
C CYS A 64 2.44 11.46 -7.93
N LEU A 65 2.03 12.69 -7.60
CA LEU A 65 2.30 13.89 -8.42
C LEU A 65 3.72 14.44 -8.26
N SER A 66 4.46 13.98 -7.26
CA SER A 66 5.82 14.44 -6.97
C SER A 66 6.90 13.55 -7.59
N SER A 67 6.52 12.70 -8.55
CA SER A 67 7.38 11.71 -9.20
C SER A 67 7.08 11.70 -10.71
N ASP A 68 8.12 11.67 -11.56
CA ASP A 68 7.98 11.60 -13.02
C ASP A 68 7.57 10.20 -13.52
N GLY A 69 7.52 9.21 -12.64
CA GLY A 69 7.10 7.84 -12.92
C GLY A 69 6.33 7.21 -11.76
N PRO A 70 5.77 6.00 -11.98
CA PRO A 70 5.14 5.22 -10.92
C PRO A 70 6.09 4.90 -9.76
#